data_AF-I0HDK9-F1
#
_entry.id   AF-I0HDK9-F1
#
_cell.length_a   1.000
_cell.length_b   1.000
_cell.length_c   1.000
_cell.angle_alpha   90.00
_cell.angle_beta   90.00
_cell.angle_gamma   90.00
#
_symmetry.space_group_name_H-M   'P 1'
#
loop_
_entity.id
_entity.type
_entity.pdbx_description
1 polymer ?
#
loop_
_entity_poly.entity_id
_entity_poly.type
_entity_poly.pdbx_seq_one_letter_code
_entity_poly.pdbx_strand_id
1 'polypeptide(L)'
;MRLVPQSLRRRRALLAASGAALVAAIATVLVLNSTPAAATWQTFSGTPTCDCVVQDSKTNSYRAVFGYVSTASKAGKIDAGDNNKIVLSGTTRSTDAKVTTRFEPGTHKASFATGWISKDTQVTWKVGGKIVIGHWNRPNCGKDVDLPAGGNGSGPILVLIIAALVGGGVYLWRKRRTVTQP
;
A
#
# COMPACT_ATOMS: atom_id res chain seq x y z
N MET A 1 9.23 59.93 34.68
CA MET A 1 9.08 58.46 34.82
C MET A 1 8.27 57.93 33.64
N ARG A 2 8.90 57.20 32.69
CA ARG A 2 8.19 56.59 31.56
C ARG A 2 7.88 55.13 31.90
N LEU A 3 6.62 54.86 32.27
CA LEU A 3 6.10 53.51 32.47
C LEU A 3 5.84 52.87 31.11
N VAL A 4 6.68 51.89 30.74
CA VAL A 4 6.46 51.04 29.57
C VAL A 4 5.21 50.19 29.82
N PRO A 5 4.16 50.25 28.98
CA PRO A 5 2.94 49.49 29.22
C PRO A 5 3.19 47.98 29.09
N GLN A 6 2.73 47.24 30.10
CA GLN A 6 2.84 45.78 30.27
C GLN A 6 2.15 44.94 29.16
N SER A 7 1.52 45.57 28.17
CA SER A 7 0.69 44.92 27.14
C SER A 7 1.51 44.14 26.11
N LEU A 8 2.79 44.44 25.92
CA LEU A 8 3.66 43.77 24.94
C LEU A 8 4.21 42.42 25.44
N ARG A 9 4.28 42.18 26.75
CA ARG A 9 4.76 40.90 27.31
C ARG A 9 3.75 39.76 27.13
N ARG A 10 2.44 40.04 27.24
CA ARG A 10 1.39 39.00 27.11
C ARG A 10 1.23 38.45 25.69
N ARG A 11 1.48 39.25 24.65
CA ARG A 11 1.33 38.80 23.25
C ARG A 11 2.40 37.79 22.82
N ARG A 12 3.59 37.81 23.44
CA ARG A 12 4.66 36.85 23.14
C ARG A 12 4.42 35.47 23.78
N ALA A 13 3.74 35.41 24.92
CA ALA A 13 3.45 34.14 25.60
C ALA A 13 2.40 33.29 24.88
N LEU A 14 1.38 33.92 24.26
CA LEU A 14 0.31 33.21 23.56
C LEU A 14 0.75 32.62 22.20
N LEU A 15 1.71 33.26 21.51
CA LEU A 15 2.26 32.72 20.25
C LEU A 15 3.20 31.51 20.47
N ALA A 16 3.88 31.46 21.62
CA ALA A 16 4.72 30.32 22.00
C ALA A 16 3.89 29.07 22.34
N ALA A 17 2.72 29.25 22.96
CA ALA A 17 1.81 28.15 23.30
C ALA A 17 1.13 27.52 22.07
N SER A 18 0.81 28.31 21.04
CA SER A 18 0.19 27.80 19.81
C SER A 18 1.16 27.04 18.88
N GLY A 19 2.45 27.38 18.90
CA GLY A 19 3.47 26.68 18.12
C GLY A 19 3.80 25.30 18.69
N ALA A 20 3.91 25.20 20.02
CA ALA A 20 4.21 23.94 20.70
C ALA A 20 3.10 22.89 20.53
N ALA A 21 1.83 23.30 20.58
CA ALA A 21 0.69 22.40 20.41
C ALA A 21 0.60 21.80 19.00
N LEU A 22 0.95 22.58 17.95
CA LEU A 22 0.92 22.11 16.57
C LEU A 22 2.08 21.14 16.28
N VAL A 23 3.27 21.39 16.82
CA VAL A 23 4.43 20.49 16.70
C VAL A 23 4.21 19.18 17.47
N ALA A 24 3.61 19.24 18.67
CA ALA A 24 3.25 18.04 19.44
C ALA A 24 2.17 17.19 18.75
N ALA A 25 1.20 17.81 18.07
CA ALA A 25 0.19 17.10 17.27
C ALA A 25 0.80 16.44 16.02
N ILE A 26 1.75 17.10 15.36
CA ILE A 26 2.46 16.52 14.21
C ILE A 26 3.37 15.36 14.66
N ALA A 27 4.07 15.51 15.79
CA ALA A 27 4.92 14.46 16.34
C ALA A 27 4.11 13.21 16.78
N THR A 28 2.93 13.40 17.37
CA THR A 28 2.05 12.27 17.74
C THR A 28 1.51 11.52 16.52
N VAL A 29 1.14 12.21 15.43
CA VAL A 29 0.72 11.55 14.17
C VAL A 29 1.87 10.81 13.50
N LEU A 30 3.10 11.31 13.58
CA LEU A 30 4.30 10.63 13.04
C LEU A 30 4.68 9.39 13.86
N VAL A 31 4.58 9.43 15.19
CA VAL A 31 4.92 8.28 16.04
C VAL A 31 3.85 7.18 15.98
N LEU A 32 2.56 7.53 15.88
CA LEU A 32 1.47 6.55 15.81
C LEU A 32 1.41 5.76 14.48
N ASN A 33 2.09 6.23 13.42
CA ASN A 33 2.18 5.52 12.13
C ASN A 33 3.47 4.69 12.00
N SER A 34 4.27 4.56 13.06
CA SER A 34 5.42 3.67 13.06
C SER A 34 4.96 2.21 13.22
N THR A 35 4.53 1.58 12.12
CA THR A 35 4.31 0.12 12.13
C THR A 35 5.63 -0.55 12.50
N PRO A 36 5.65 -1.48 13.48
CA PRO A 36 6.87 -2.17 13.87
C PRO A 36 7.52 -2.81 12.64
N ALA A 37 8.85 -2.73 12.57
CA ALA A 37 9.61 -3.31 11.48
C ALA A 37 9.26 -4.80 11.35
N ALA A 38 8.81 -5.22 10.17
CA ALA A 38 8.49 -6.62 9.91
C ALA A 38 9.79 -7.44 9.98
N ALA A 39 9.74 -8.58 10.65
CA ALA A 39 10.91 -9.45 10.77
C ALA A 39 11.24 -10.08 9.42
N THR A 40 12.53 -10.16 9.07
CA THR A 40 12.95 -10.88 7.86
C THR A 40 12.77 -12.39 8.06
N TRP A 41 12.03 -13.03 7.15
CA TRP A 41 11.73 -14.45 7.18
C TRP A 41 12.49 -15.18 6.06
N GLN A 42 12.89 -16.42 6.34
CA GLN A 42 13.42 -17.36 5.33
C GLN A 42 12.39 -18.41 4.93
N THR A 43 11.42 -18.69 5.79
CA THR A 43 10.35 -19.64 5.52
C THR A 43 9.01 -18.93 5.64
N PHE A 44 8.09 -19.22 4.74
CA PHE A 44 6.78 -18.62 4.76
C PHE A 44 5.87 -19.41 5.71
N SER A 45 5.45 -18.77 6.80
CA SER A 45 4.50 -19.32 7.77
C SER A 45 3.07 -19.11 7.26
N GLY A 46 2.68 -19.94 6.31
CA GLY A 46 1.42 -19.81 5.60
C GLY A 46 1.34 -20.64 4.32
N THR A 47 0.32 -20.35 3.53
CA THR A 47 0.09 -20.96 2.21
C THR A 47 -0.13 -19.87 1.16
N PRO A 48 0.70 -19.81 0.10
CA PRO A 48 0.41 -18.93 -1.03
C PRO A 48 -0.76 -19.50 -1.85
N THR A 49 -1.59 -18.63 -2.41
CA THR A 49 -2.81 -19.01 -3.15
C THR A 49 -2.78 -18.40 -4.54
N CYS A 50 -3.38 -19.12 -5.50
CA CYS A 50 -3.79 -18.54 -6.78
C CYS A 50 -5.29 -18.35 -6.68
N ASP A 51 -5.70 -17.11 -6.47
CA ASP A 51 -7.08 -16.79 -6.12
C ASP A 51 -7.99 -16.90 -7.34
N CYS A 52 -7.52 -16.39 -8.47
CA CYS A 52 -8.27 -16.37 -9.72
C CYS A 52 -7.37 -15.97 -10.91
N VAL A 53 -7.95 -15.95 -12.10
CA VAL A 53 -7.32 -15.40 -13.31
C VAL A 53 -8.20 -14.34 -13.98
N VAL A 54 -7.55 -13.41 -14.67
CA VAL A 54 -8.22 -12.47 -15.58
C VAL A 54 -7.87 -12.91 -16.98
N GLN A 55 -8.85 -13.34 -17.77
CA GLN A 55 -8.64 -13.78 -19.15
C GLN A 55 -8.99 -12.66 -20.14
N ASP A 56 -8.16 -12.51 -21.16
CA ASP A 56 -8.48 -11.75 -22.37
C ASP A 56 -8.64 -12.73 -23.54
N SER A 57 -9.90 -12.97 -23.92
CA SER A 57 -10.25 -13.88 -25.00
C SER A 57 -9.87 -13.37 -26.39
N LYS A 58 -9.60 -12.06 -26.56
CA LYS A 58 -9.19 -11.50 -27.86
C LYS A 58 -7.74 -11.85 -28.18
N THR A 59 -6.89 -11.79 -27.17
CA THR A 59 -5.43 -12.03 -27.30
C THR A 59 -5.01 -13.42 -26.85
N ASN A 60 -5.93 -14.25 -26.34
CA ASN A 60 -5.64 -15.53 -25.70
C ASN A 60 -4.55 -15.40 -24.60
N SER A 61 -4.58 -14.28 -23.88
CA SER A 61 -3.68 -13.98 -22.77
C SER A 61 -4.44 -13.87 -21.44
N TYR A 62 -3.78 -14.18 -20.33
CA TYR A 62 -4.37 -14.09 -19.00
C TYR A 62 -3.45 -13.40 -18.03
N ARG A 63 -3.96 -13.07 -16.85
CA ARG A 63 -3.20 -12.59 -15.71
C ARG A 63 -3.52 -13.49 -14.54
N ALA A 64 -2.49 -14.05 -13.92
CA ALA A 64 -2.64 -14.83 -12.70
C ALA A 64 -2.65 -13.88 -11.50
N VAL A 65 -3.67 -14.01 -10.66
CA VAL A 65 -3.84 -13.22 -9.44
C VAL A 65 -3.51 -14.12 -8.25
N PHE A 66 -2.56 -13.69 -7.45
CA PHE A 66 -2.06 -14.44 -6.31
C PHE A 66 -2.42 -13.73 -5.01
N GLY A 67 -2.61 -14.53 -3.97
CA GLY A 67 -2.85 -14.09 -2.61
C GLY A 67 -2.13 -15.01 -1.65
N TYR A 68 -2.36 -14.85 -0.35
CA TYR A 68 -1.79 -15.74 0.64
C TYR A 68 -2.63 -15.81 1.90
N VAL A 69 -2.45 -16.90 2.64
CA VAL A 69 -2.93 -17.05 4.01
C VAL A 69 -1.70 -17.19 4.90
N SER A 70 -1.49 -16.25 5.82
CA SER A 70 -0.44 -16.36 6.83
C SER A 70 -1.00 -16.79 8.17
N THR A 71 -0.35 -17.79 8.76
CA THR A 71 -0.63 -18.28 10.12
C THR A 71 0.29 -17.65 11.16
N ALA A 72 1.16 -16.72 10.77
CA ALA A 72 2.05 -16.01 11.68
C ALA A 72 1.26 -15.09 12.61
N SER A 73 1.75 -14.89 13.83
CA SER A 73 1.15 -13.94 14.79
C SER A 73 1.63 -12.49 14.58
N LYS A 74 2.65 -12.27 13.75
CA LYS A 74 3.24 -10.97 13.46
C LYS A 74 3.58 -10.82 11.98
N ALA A 75 3.72 -9.59 11.52
CA ALA A 75 4.15 -9.27 10.17
C ALA A 75 5.58 -9.76 9.88
N GLY A 76 5.78 -10.23 8.66
CA GLY A 76 7.06 -10.71 8.16
C GLY A 76 7.44 -10.09 6.83
N LYS A 77 8.72 -10.24 6.48
CA LYS A 77 9.26 -9.77 5.20
C LYS A 77 10.07 -10.87 4.54
N ILE A 78 9.78 -11.17 3.28
CA ILE A 78 10.62 -12.00 2.41
C ILE A 78 10.88 -11.18 1.15
N ASP A 79 12.10 -10.67 1.01
CA ASP A 79 12.49 -9.86 -0.13
C ASP A 79 12.40 -10.65 -1.44
N ALA A 80 12.09 -9.94 -2.53
CA ALA A 80 12.08 -10.53 -3.86
C ALA A 80 13.48 -11.09 -4.20
N GLY A 81 13.52 -12.29 -4.75
CA GLY A 81 14.77 -13.01 -5.01
C GLY A 81 14.53 -14.51 -5.10
N ASP A 82 15.57 -15.32 -4.90
CA ASP A 82 15.47 -16.76 -5.10
C ASP A 82 14.42 -17.45 -4.24
N ASN A 83 14.18 -16.90 -3.04
CA ASN A 83 13.21 -17.39 -2.09
C ASN A 83 11.83 -16.70 -2.19
N ASN A 84 11.66 -15.74 -3.10
CA ASN A 84 10.39 -15.09 -3.40
C ASN A 84 10.38 -14.59 -4.85
N LYS A 85 9.92 -15.44 -5.77
CA LYS A 85 9.95 -15.14 -7.22
C LYS A 85 8.88 -15.87 -7.99
N ILE A 86 8.62 -15.35 -9.18
CA ILE A 86 7.81 -16.03 -10.20
C ILE A 86 8.73 -16.77 -11.16
N VAL A 87 8.33 -17.98 -11.52
CA VAL A 87 8.93 -18.80 -12.57
C VAL A 87 7.86 -19.06 -13.62
N LEU A 88 8.18 -18.79 -14.87
CA LEU A 88 7.29 -19.02 -16.01
C LEU A 88 7.74 -20.26 -16.78
N SER A 89 6.77 -21.09 -17.17
CA SER A 89 7.01 -22.26 -18.03
C SER A 89 5.99 -22.27 -19.16
N GLY A 90 6.44 -21.97 -20.38
CA GLY A 90 5.61 -21.89 -21.59
C GLY A 90 6.14 -20.86 -22.58
N THR A 91 5.25 -20.34 -23.44
CA THR A 91 5.62 -19.36 -24.46
C THR A 91 6.07 -18.02 -23.88
N THR A 92 5.40 -17.49 -22.85
CA THR A 92 5.81 -16.25 -22.20
C THR A 92 7.03 -16.48 -21.32
N ARG A 93 8.09 -15.70 -21.55
CA ARG A 93 9.40 -15.86 -20.87
C ARG A 93 9.67 -14.84 -19.77
N SER A 94 8.93 -13.74 -19.73
CA SER A 94 9.10 -12.68 -18.74
C SER A 94 7.76 -12.07 -18.32
N THR A 95 7.75 -11.47 -17.14
CA THR A 95 6.63 -10.68 -16.63
C THR A 95 7.17 -9.54 -15.78
N ASP A 96 6.44 -8.42 -15.75
CA ASP A 96 6.67 -7.23 -14.93
C ASP A 96 6.08 -7.34 -13.51
N ALA A 97 5.61 -8.53 -13.14
CA ALA A 97 4.99 -8.80 -11.84
C ALA A 97 5.93 -8.46 -10.68
N LYS A 98 5.42 -7.69 -9.72
CA LYS A 98 6.10 -7.44 -8.44
C LYS A 98 5.49 -8.33 -7.37
N VAL A 99 6.25 -9.32 -6.90
CA VAL A 99 5.79 -10.24 -5.84
C VAL A 99 5.57 -9.49 -4.53
N THR A 100 4.61 -9.95 -3.73
CA THR A 100 4.42 -9.47 -2.36
C THR A 100 5.67 -9.78 -1.53
N THR A 101 6.21 -8.79 -0.83
CA THR A 101 7.41 -8.95 0.02
C THR A 101 7.13 -8.78 1.51
N ARG A 102 5.99 -8.19 1.87
CA ARG A 102 5.55 -8.01 3.27
C ARG A 102 4.28 -8.82 3.51
N PHE A 103 4.32 -9.68 4.51
CA PHE A 103 3.28 -10.64 4.82
C PHE A 103 2.68 -10.32 6.17
N GLU A 104 1.42 -9.90 6.16
CA GLU A 104 0.64 -9.66 7.37
C GLU A 104 -0.08 -10.94 7.81
N PRO A 105 -0.35 -11.13 9.12
CA PRO A 105 -1.21 -12.21 9.60
C PRO A 105 -2.57 -12.25 8.88
N GLY A 106 -3.14 -13.44 8.70
CA GLY A 106 -4.49 -13.63 8.16
C GLY A 106 -4.54 -13.91 6.66
N THR A 107 -5.72 -13.71 6.06
CA THR A 107 -5.98 -13.98 4.64
C THR A 107 -5.90 -12.69 3.83
N HIS A 108 -5.04 -12.69 2.80
CA HIS A 108 -4.77 -11.56 1.92
C HIS A 108 -4.99 -11.99 0.48
N LYS A 109 -6.16 -11.68 -0.05
CA LYS A 109 -6.51 -11.97 -1.44
C LYS A 109 -5.89 -10.93 -2.39
N ALA A 110 -5.63 -11.35 -3.62
CA ALA A 110 -5.19 -10.49 -4.72
C ALA A 110 -4.01 -9.58 -4.32
N SER A 111 -3.04 -10.15 -3.61
CA SER A 111 -1.89 -9.42 -3.08
C SER A 111 -0.95 -8.92 -4.19
N PHE A 112 -0.88 -9.64 -5.31
CA PHE A 112 -0.30 -9.16 -6.56
C PHE A 112 -0.88 -9.91 -7.76
N ALA A 113 -0.60 -9.41 -8.96
CA ALA A 113 -0.96 -10.08 -10.21
C ALA A 113 0.20 -10.04 -11.18
N THR A 114 0.23 -11.01 -12.11
CA THR A 114 1.16 -10.96 -13.24
C THR A 114 0.77 -9.89 -14.24
N GLY A 115 1.70 -9.56 -15.15
CA GLY A 115 1.35 -9.01 -16.45
C GLY A 115 0.55 -10.01 -17.30
N TRP A 116 0.22 -9.61 -18.54
CA TRP A 116 -0.42 -10.50 -19.50
C TRP A 116 0.55 -11.59 -19.95
N ILE A 117 0.10 -12.84 -19.85
CA ILE A 117 0.87 -14.04 -20.17
C ILE A 117 0.04 -14.94 -21.09
N SER A 118 0.69 -15.71 -21.95
CA SER A 118 -0.01 -16.57 -22.90
C SER A 118 -0.73 -17.72 -22.19
N LYS A 119 -1.85 -18.17 -22.74
CA LYS A 119 -2.67 -19.29 -22.23
C LYS A 119 -1.90 -20.56 -21.89
N ASP A 120 -0.89 -20.89 -22.69
CA ASP A 120 -0.05 -22.08 -22.53
C ASP A 120 1.07 -21.90 -21.49
N THR A 121 1.27 -20.68 -20.96
CA THR A 121 2.26 -20.42 -19.91
C THR A 121 1.70 -20.75 -18.54
N GLN A 122 2.40 -21.62 -17.80
CA GLN A 122 2.20 -21.85 -16.37
C GLN A 122 2.98 -20.81 -15.56
N VAL A 123 2.34 -20.23 -14.55
CA VAL A 123 2.99 -19.32 -13.59
C VAL A 123 3.18 -20.02 -12.27
N THR A 124 4.42 -20.11 -11.82
CA THR A 124 4.74 -20.66 -10.50
C THR A 124 5.25 -19.55 -9.61
N TRP A 125 4.54 -19.23 -8.52
CA TRP A 125 5.07 -18.37 -7.48
C TRP A 125 5.70 -19.22 -6.37
N LYS A 126 6.98 -18.96 -6.10
CA LYS A 126 7.75 -19.57 -5.02
C LYS A 126 7.96 -18.53 -3.93
N VAL A 127 7.65 -18.86 -2.68
CA VAL A 127 7.82 -17.95 -1.53
C VAL A 127 8.14 -18.73 -0.26
N GLY A 128 9.29 -18.47 0.36
CA GLY A 128 9.69 -19.04 1.66
C GLY A 128 9.58 -20.57 1.72
N GLY A 129 10.01 -21.26 0.65
CA GLY A 129 9.90 -22.72 0.50
C GLY A 129 8.52 -23.26 0.12
N LYS A 130 7.51 -22.40 -0.09
CA LYS A 130 6.17 -22.77 -0.58
C LYS A 130 6.03 -22.46 -2.06
N ILE A 131 5.13 -23.17 -2.71
CA ILE A 131 4.87 -23.05 -4.15
C ILE A 131 3.37 -23.00 -4.39
N VAL A 132 2.94 -22.11 -5.27
CA VAL A 132 1.59 -22.13 -5.85
C VAL A 132 1.65 -21.91 -7.34
N ILE A 133 0.72 -22.54 -8.05
CA ILE A 133 0.68 -22.53 -9.50
C ILE A 133 -0.62 -21.88 -9.99
N GLY A 134 -0.45 -20.86 -10.83
CA GLY A 134 -1.48 -20.21 -11.62
C GLY A 134 -1.50 -20.77 -13.05
N HIS A 135 -2.72 -21.02 -13.54
CA HIS A 135 -2.99 -21.55 -14.88
C HIS A 135 -4.18 -20.84 -15.49
N TRP A 136 -4.22 -20.76 -16.82
CA TRP A 136 -5.34 -20.19 -17.57
C TRP A 136 -6.71 -20.75 -17.14
N ASN A 137 -6.80 -22.05 -16.87
CA ASN A 137 -8.05 -22.75 -16.58
C ASN A 137 -8.56 -22.57 -15.14
N ARG A 138 -7.92 -21.70 -14.34
CA ARG A 138 -8.45 -21.33 -13.02
C ARG A 138 -9.76 -20.55 -13.17
N PRO A 139 -10.61 -20.52 -12.12
CA PRO A 139 -11.79 -19.67 -12.12
C PRO A 139 -11.44 -18.20 -12.41
N ASN A 140 -12.26 -17.55 -13.23
CA ASN A 140 -12.08 -16.14 -13.50
C ASN A 140 -12.34 -15.32 -12.24
N CYS A 141 -11.61 -14.21 -12.09
CA CYS A 141 -11.84 -13.28 -10.99
C CYS A 141 -13.27 -12.75 -11.05
N GLY A 142 -13.99 -12.90 -9.94
CA GLY A 142 -15.31 -12.33 -9.78
C GLY A 142 -15.26 -10.81 -9.72
N LYS A 143 -16.44 -10.18 -9.74
CA LYS A 143 -16.59 -8.72 -9.63
C LYS A 143 -16.09 -8.17 -8.29
N ASP A 144 -16.02 -9.05 -7.29
CA ASP A 144 -15.68 -8.75 -5.90
C ASP A 144 -14.17 -8.84 -5.62
N VAL A 145 -13.35 -9.06 -6.65
CA VAL A 145 -11.89 -9.05 -6.53
C VAL A 145 -11.39 -7.69 -6.99
N ASP A 146 -11.02 -6.84 -6.03
CA ASP A 146 -10.24 -5.65 -6.31
C ASP A 146 -8.87 -6.09 -6.84
N LEU A 147 -8.74 -6.11 -8.17
CA LEU A 147 -7.50 -6.46 -8.80
C LEU A 147 -6.45 -5.43 -8.40
N PRO A 148 -5.28 -5.85 -7.88
CA PRO A 148 -4.19 -4.93 -7.68
C PRO A 148 -3.90 -4.28 -9.03
N ALA A 149 -3.92 -2.94 -9.06
CA ALA A 149 -3.70 -2.17 -10.27
C ALA A 149 -2.52 -2.79 -11.01
N GLY A 150 -2.81 -3.34 -12.20
CA GLY A 150 -1.90 -4.27 -12.83
C GLY A 150 -0.54 -3.65 -13.04
N GLY A 151 0.52 -4.28 -12.53
CA GLY A 151 1.87 -3.75 -12.62
C GLY A 151 1.95 -2.34 -12.04
N ASN A 152 2.01 -2.22 -10.71
CA ASN A 152 2.00 -0.91 -10.04
C ASN A 152 3.12 0.03 -10.51
N GLY A 153 2.72 0.95 -11.39
CA GLY A 153 3.25 2.30 -11.55
C GLY A 153 2.32 3.39 -11.00
N SER A 154 1.20 3.04 -10.34
CA SER A 154 0.13 4.00 -9.98
C SER A 154 -0.44 3.81 -8.57
N GLY A 155 0.40 3.74 -7.54
CA GLY A 155 -0.04 3.80 -6.14
C GLY A 155 0.78 4.83 -5.37
N PRO A 156 0.35 6.12 -5.39
CA PRO A 156 -0.31 6.70 -4.20
C PRO A 156 -1.37 7.78 -4.52
N ILE A 157 -2.18 7.63 -5.58
CA ILE A 157 -3.11 8.72 -5.98
C ILE A 157 -4.22 8.96 -4.94
N LEU A 158 -4.65 7.93 -4.20
CA LEU A 158 -5.66 8.09 -3.14
C LEU A 158 -5.18 8.94 -1.94
N VAL A 159 -3.87 8.98 -1.67
CA VAL A 159 -3.32 9.83 -0.59
C VAL A 159 -3.33 11.31 -1.00
N LEU A 160 -3.17 11.62 -2.30
CA LEU A 160 -3.18 13.00 -2.79
C LEU A 160 -4.57 13.63 -2.80
N ILE A 161 -5.64 12.84 -3.00
CA ILE A 161 -7.02 13.36 -3.00
C ILE A 161 -7.41 13.83 -1.59
N ILE A 162 -7.04 13.08 -0.55
CA ILE A 162 -7.34 13.46 0.84
C ILE A 162 -6.54 14.71 1.25
N ALA A 163 -5.26 14.81 0.86
CA ALA A 163 -4.45 15.99 1.13
C ALA A 163 -4.98 17.26 0.42
N ALA A 164 -5.47 17.13 -0.82
CA ALA A 164 -6.07 18.25 -1.55
C ALA A 164 -7.39 18.73 -0.94
N LEU A 165 -8.24 17.82 -0.45
CA LEU A 165 -9.50 18.18 0.22
C LEU A 165 -9.26 18.89 1.56
N VAL A 166 -8.29 18.41 2.36
CA VAL A 166 -7.95 19.05 3.64
C VAL A 166 -7.26 20.40 3.41
N GLY A 167 -6.31 20.49 2.46
CA GLY A 167 -5.65 21.74 2.10
C GLY A 167 -6.61 22.80 1.53
N GLY A 168 -7.51 22.38 0.63
CA GLY A 168 -8.53 23.25 0.03
C GLY A 168 -9.56 23.75 1.05
N GLY A 169 -10.02 22.88 1.95
CA GLY A 169 -10.94 23.24 3.04
C GLY A 169 -10.32 24.26 4.01
N VAL A 170 -9.06 24.05 4.41
CA VAL A 170 -8.34 24.98 5.29
C VAL A 170 -8.09 26.33 4.61
N TYR A 171 -7.74 26.35 3.32
CA TYR A 171 -7.55 27.58 2.56
C TYR A 171 -8.84 28.41 2.46
N LEU A 172 -9.96 27.76 2.10
CA LEU A 172 -11.25 28.44 1.99
C LEU A 172 -11.76 28.97 3.32
N TRP A 173 -11.53 28.23 4.42
CA TRP A 173 -11.90 28.67 5.75
C TRP A 173 -11.08 29.88 6.23
N ARG A 174 -9.77 29.90 5.96
CA ARG A 174 -8.92 31.07 6.27
C ARG A 174 -9.37 32.30 5.49
N LYS A 175 -9.67 32.16 4.18
CA LYS A 175 -10.14 33.27 3.35
C LYS A 175 -11.47 33.86 3.85
N ARG A 176 -12.40 33.03 4.34
CA ARG A 176 -13.67 33.50 4.91
C ARG A 176 -13.50 34.30 6.21
N ARG A 177 -12.49 33.96 7.03
CA ARG A 177 -12.21 34.68 8.27
C ARG A 177 -11.59 36.06 8.07
N THR A 178 -10.88 36.29 6.96
CA THR A 178 -10.31 37.61 6.66
C THR A 178 -11.32 38.60 6.10
N VAL A 179 -12.45 38.15 5.55
CA VAL A 179 -13.51 39.01 5.00
C VAL A 179 -14.51 39.46 6.08
N THR A 180 -14.44 38.86 7.28
CA THR A 180 -15.34 39.19 8.39
C THR A 180 -14.59 39.95 9.49
N GLN A 181 -14.01 41.10 9.15
CA GLN A 181 -13.74 42.17 10.11
C GLN A 181 -14.24 43.49 9.50
N PRO A 182 -15.35 44.06 10.01
CA PRO A 182 -15.66 45.48 9.78
C PRO A 182 -14.65 46.38 10.50
#